data_AF-W8THW4-F1
#
_entry.id   AF-W8THW4-F1
#
_cell.length_a   1.000
_cell.length_b   1.000
_cell.length_c   1.000
_cell.angle_alpha   90.00
_cell.angle_beta   90.00
_cell.angle_gamma   90.00
#
_symmetry.space_group_name_H-M   'P 1'
#
loop_
_entity.id
_entity.type
_entity.pdbx_description
1 polymer ?
#
loop_
_entity_poly.entity_id
_entity_poly.type
_entity_poly.pdbx_seq_one_letter_code
_entity_poly.pdbx_strand_id
1 'polypeptide(L)'
;MSLPQLESWLLNAANIIRGPVDPSDYKAYIFPLLFFKRISDVYEEEYEQALEESNGDIEYAEFEENHRFIIPKGCRWSDLQAKTTNIGAAISSIFRRIELANRKTLSGIFGDVEWKNKDKLSDERLKNLVEHFSLHNLSIKNVEPDMAGRAYEYLIKRFADKTNKKAGEFYTPRSIVKLMTLILDPCEGESVYDPACGEDVIIVTRGKNAVFNRVLKLPQSHKTTNWCAA
;
A
#
# COMPACT_ATOMS: atom_id res chain seq x y z
N MET A 1 7.69 -12.04 -11.47
CA MET A 1 8.47 -10.79 -11.65
C MET A 1 9.65 -10.79 -10.67
N SER A 2 10.82 -10.24 -11.02
CA SER A 2 11.95 -10.14 -10.07
C SER A 2 11.94 -8.80 -9.31
N LEU A 3 12.65 -8.73 -8.16
CA LEU A 3 12.71 -7.51 -7.35
C LEU A 3 13.26 -6.29 -8.14
N PRO A 4 14.37 -6.38 -8.89
CA PRO A 4 14.86 -5.24 -9.68
C PRO A 4 13.88 -4.79 -10.77
N GLN A 5 13.11 -5.72 -11.34
CA GLN A 5 12.06 -5.39 -12.31
C GLN A 5 10.93 -4.63 -11.63
N LEU A 6 10.49 -5.06 -10.45
CA LEU A 6 9.46 -4.39 -9.67
C LEU A 6 9.91 -2.98 -9.24
N GLU A 7 11.14 -2.84 -8.76
CA GLU A 7 11.74 -1.54 -8.42
C GLU A 7 11.78 -0.58 -9.61
N SER A 8 12.24 -1.06 -10.77
CA SER A 8 12.28 -0.28 -12.01
C SER A 8 10.87 0.12 -12.48
N TRP A 9 9.91 -0.82 -12.42
CA TRP A 9 8.52 -0.55 -12.77
C TRP A 9 7.91 0.52 -11.87
N LEU A 10 8.13 0.47 -10.57
CA LEU A 10 7.64 1.49 -9.65
C LEU A 10 8.29 2.86 -9.88
N LEU A 11 9.58 2.90 -10.22
CA LEU A 11 10.25 4.14 -10.62
C LEU A 11 9.67 4.73 -11.91
N ASN A 12 9.26 3.89 -12.85
CA ASN A 12 8.60 4.34 -14.06
C ASN A 12 7.23 4.96 -13.78
N ALA A 13 6.50 4.50 -12.74
CA ALA A 13 5.30 5.17 -12.27
C ALA A 13 5.59 6.62 -11.82
N ALA A 14 6.71 6.84 -11.11
CA ALA A 14 7.14 8.18 -10.72
C ALA A 14 7.47 9.08 -11.93
N ASN A 15 7.94 8.49 -13.04
CA ASN A 15 8.20 9.24 -14.27
C ASN A 15 6.91 9.78 -14.89
N ILE A 16 5.78 9.05 -14.76
CA ILE A 16 4.48 9.44 -15.31
C ILE A 16 3.92 10.68 -14.60
N ILE A 17 4.17 10.83 -13.30
CA ILE A 17 3.71 11.99 -12.51
C ILE A 17 4.76 13.11 -12.39
N ARG A 18 5.96 12.91 -12.96
CA ARG A 18 7.05 13.88 -12.89
C ARG A 18 6.69 15.20 -13.56
N GLY A 19 6.99 16.31 -12.88
CA GLY A 19 6.77 17.66 -13.38
C GLY A 19 5.73 18.40 -12.54
N PRO A 20 4.44 18.05 -12.62
CA PRO A 20 3.39 18.77 -11.90
C PRO A 20 3.26 18.34 -10.44
N VAL A 21 3.89 17.22 -10.06
CA VAL A 21 4.03 16.77 -8.67
C VAL A 21 5.49 16.94 -8.26
N ASP A 22 5.71 17.48 -7.05
CA ASP A 22 7.05 17.60 -6.47
C ASP A 22 7.61 16.19 -6.15
N PRO A 23 8.92 15.94 -6.36
CA PRO A 23 9.55 14.70 -5.95
C PRO A 23 9.33 14.29 -4.49
N SER A 24 9.14 15.24 -3.56
CA SER A 24 8.81 14.94 -2.16
C SER A 24 7.44 14.28 -1.99
N ASP A 25 6.54 14.54 -2.93
CA ASP A 25 5.14 14.15 -2.86
C ASP A 25 4.84 12.88 -3.67
N TYR A 26 5.78 12.38 -4.50
CA TYR A 26 5.59 11.17 -5.30
C TYR A 26 5.09 9.98 -4.49
N LYS A 27 5.61 9.79 -3.27
CA LYS A 27 5.20 8.73 -2.35
C LYS A 27 3.69 8.76 -2.06
N ALA A 28 3.12 9.95 -1.92
CA ALA A 28 1.72 10.14 -1.57
C ALA A 28 0.77 9.72 -2.71
N TYR A 29 1.24 9.68 -3.95
CA TYR A 29 0.46 9.21 -5.10
C TYR A 29 0.75 7.74 -5.43
N ILE A 30 2.02 7.34 -5.41
CA ILE A 30 2.44 5.99 -5.84
C ILE A 30 2.02 4.93 -4.82
N PHE A 31 2.14 5.20 -3.52
CA PHE A 31 1.86 4.20 -2.49
C PHE A 31 0.38 3.82 -2.39
N PRO A 32 -0.58 4.77 -2.33
CA PRO A 32 -1.99 4.41 -2.29
C PRO A 32 -2.44 3.60 -3.52
N LEU A 33 -1.93 3.92 -4.71
CA LEU A 33 -2.26 3.18 -5.93
C LEU A 33 -1.61 1.79 -5.97
N LEU A 34 -0.35 1.67 -5.57
CA LEU A 34 0.32 0.38 -5.44
C LEU A 34 -0.43 -0.53 -4.45
N PHE A 35 -0.79 0.04 -3.29
CA PHE A 35 -1.55 -0.69 -2.27
C PHE A 35 -2.92 -1.10 -2.80
N PHE A 36 -3.66 -0.19 -3.43
CA PHE A 36 -4.95 -0.48 -4.06
C PHE A 36 -4.84 -1.59 -5.11
N LYS A 37 -3.85 -1.52 -6.00
CA LYS A 37 -3.60 -2.56 -7.00
C LYS A 37 -3.35 -3.91 -6.35
N ARG A 38 -2.49 -3.95 -5.32
CA ARG A 38 -2.17 -5.18 -4.58
C ARG A 38 -3.41 -5.79 -3.92
N ILE A 39 -4.20 -5.01 -3.17
CA ILE A 39 -5.39 -5.57 -2.50
C ILE A 39 -6.42 -6.04 -3.53
N SER A 40 -6.57 -5.33 -4.66
CA SER A 40 -7.50 -5.74 -5.70
C SER A 40 -7.08 -7.02 -6.40
N ASP A 41 -5.79 -7.19 -6.71
CA ASP A 41 -5.30 -8.40 -7.38
C ASP A 41 -5.33 -9.63 -6.47
N VAL A 42 -5.09 -9.43 -5.17
CA VAL A 42 -5.24 -10.50 -4.17
C VAL A 42 -6.71 -10.86 -3.98
N TYR A 43 -7.61 -9.88 -3.96
CA TYR A 43 -9.04 -10.14 -3.89
C TYR A 43 -9.54 -10.97 -5.08
N GLU A 44 -9.09 -10.67 -6.30
CA GLU A 44 -9.45 -11.48 -7.48
C GLU A 44 -8.88 -12.91 -7.38
N GLU A 45 -7.64 -13.07 -6.91
CA GLU A 45 -7.05 -14.40 -6.66
C GLU A 45 -7.86 -15.20 -5.62
N GLU A 46 -8.26 -14.57 -4.52
CA GLU A 46 -9.09 -15.19 -3.47
C GLU A 46 -10.49 -15.54 -3.98
N TYR A 47 -11.08 -14.66 -4.81
CA TYR A 47 -12.37 -14.89 -5.46
C TYR A 47 -12.32 -16.07 -6.42
N GLU A 48 -11.29 -16.15 -7.28
CA GLU A 48 -11.11 -17.26 -8.23
C GLU A 48 -10.94 -18.59 -7.49
N GLN A 49 -10.19 -18.61 -6.37
CA GLN A 49 -10.02 -19.80 -5.53
C GLN A 49 -11.34 -20.24 -4.90
N ALA A 50 -12.07 -19.33 -4.26
CA ALA A 50 -13.36 -19.64 -3.64
C ALA A 50 -14.41 -20.12 -4.68
N LEU A 51 -14.36 -19.58 -5.89
CA LEU A 51 -15.22 -20.01 -6.99
C LEU A 51 -14.90 -21.44 -7.45
N GLU A 52 -13.61 -21.79 -7.53
CA GLU A 52 -13.17 -23.15 -7.89
C GLU A 52 -13.56 -24.16 -6.78
N GLU A 53 -13.32 -23.82 -5.52
CA GLU A 53 -13.66 -24.67 -4.36
C GLU A 53 -15.16 -24.96 -4.23
N SER A 54 -16.00 -24.00 -4.62
CA SER A 54 -17.46 -24.10 -4.56
C SER A 54 -18.11 -24.64 -5.84
N ASN A 55 -17.32 -25.10 -6.83
CA ASN A 55 -17.79 -25.53 -8.14
C ASN A 55 -18.61 -24.47 -8.90
N GLY A 56 -18.21 -23.21 -8.80
CA GLY A 56 -18.79 -22.10 -9.57
C GLY A 56 -19.91 -21.34 -8.85
N ASP A 57 -20.05 -21.49 -7.54
CA ASP A 57 -21.01 -20.70 -6.75
C ASP A 57 -20.50 -19.28 -6.54
N ILE A 58 -21.13 -18.32 -7.23
CA ILE A 58 -20.77 -16.91 -7.18
C ILE A 58 -21.11 -16.30 -5.81
N GLU A 59 -22.21 -16.71 -5.17
CA GLU A 59 -22.57 -16.19 -3.86
C GLU A 59 -21.55 -16.66 -2.81
N TYR A 60 -21.11 -17.93 -2.94
CA TYR A 60 -20.03 -18.43 -2.10
C TYR A 60 -18.74 -17.63 -2.31
N ALA A 61 -18.33 -17.45 -3.57
CA ALA A 61 -17.10 -16.76 -3.91
C ALA A 61 -17.07 -15.28 -3.48
N GLU A 62 -18.24 -14.62 -3.40
CA GLU A 62 -18.35 -13.22 -2.93
C GLU A 62 -18.39 -13.07 -1.40
N PHE A 63 -18.49 -14.14 -0.60
CA PHE A 63 -18.55 -14.02 0.86
C PHE A 63 -17.30 -13.34 1.42
N GLU A 64 -17.52 -12.35 2.30
CA GLU A 64 -16.45 -11.54 2.91
C GLU A 64 -15.42 -12.39 3.66
N GLU A 65 -15.82 -13.55 4.21
CA GLU A 65 -14.95 -14.47 4.96
C GLU A 65 -13.88 -15.14 4.09
N ASN A 66 -14.10 -15.22 2.78
CA ASN A 66 -13.14 -15.74 1.82
C ASN A 66 -12.04 -14.73 1.46
N HIS A 67 -12.17 -13.48 1.92
CA HIS A 67 -11.29 -12.39 1.53
C HIS A 67 -10.58 -11.73 2.72
N ARG A 68 -9.32 -11.35 2.53
CA ARG A 68 -8.55 -10.62 3.56
C ARG A 68 -9.04 -9.19 3.78
N PHE A 69 -9.54 -8.57 2.71
CA PHE A 69 -10.04 -7.21 2.71
C PHE A 69 -11.35 -7.16 1.94
N ILE A 70 -12.30 -6.38 2.44
CA ILE A 70 -13.59 -6.18 1.80
C ILE A 70 -13.41 -5.14 0.69
N ILE A 71 -13.64 -5.54 -0.57
CA ILE A 71 -13.68 -4.61 -1.71
C ILE A 71 -15.14 -4.47 -2.17
N PRO A 72 -15.81 -3.34 -1.89
CA PRO A 72 -17.20 -3.14 -2.29
C PRO A 72 -17.39 -3.24 -3.81
N LYS A 73 -18.59 -3.62 -4.25
CA LYS A 73 -18.94 -3.62 -5.69
C LYS A 73 -18.69 -2.24 -6.32
N GLY A 74 -18.06 -2.20 -7.50
CA GLY A 74 -17.67 -0.94 -8.15
C GLY A 74 -16.41 -0.28 -7.58
N CYS A 75 -15.63 -0.98 -6.75
CA CYS A 75 -14.35 -0.53 -6.19
C CYS A 75 -13.17 -1.44 -6.58
N ARG A 76 -13.35 -2.39 -7.51
CA ARG A 76 -12.25 -3.23 -8.01
C ARG A 76 -11.31 -2.39 -8.88
N TRP A 77 -10.07 -2.85 -9.08
CA TRP A 77 -9.12 -2.17 -9.95
C TRP A 77 -9.65 -2.02 -11.39
N SER A 78 -10.36 -3.02 -11.88
CA SER A 78 -11.04 -3.01 -13.18
C SER A 78 -12.07 -1.87 -13.29
N ASP A 79 -12.79 -1.56 -12.21
CA ASP A 79 -13.75 -0.45 -12.17
C ASP A 79 -13.07 0.91 -12.32
N LEU A 80 -11.88 1.07 -11.74
CA LEU A 80 -11.06 2.27 -11.91
C LEU A 80 -10.47 2.32 -13.32
N GLN A 81 -9.93 1.21 -13.83
CA GLN A 81 -9.34 1.12 -15.15
C GLN A 81 -10.38 1.45 -16.25
N ALA A 82 -11.64 1.05 -16.09
CA ALA A 82 -12.69 1.38 -17.05
C ALA A 82 -13.03 2.88 -17.12
N LYS A 83 -12.57 3.72 -16.18
CA LYS A 83 -12.83 5.16 -16.20
C LYS A 83 -11.92 5.88 -17.20
N THR A 84 -12.54 6.79 -17.95
CA THR A 84 -11.86 7.67 -18.92
C THR A 84 -11.91 9.15 -18.52
N THR A 85 -12.82 9.53 -17.61
CA THR A 85 -13.01 10.90 -17.15
C THR A 85 -13.20 10.96 -15.64
N ASN A 86 -12.84 12.08 -15.02
CA ASN A 86 -12.96 12.30 -13.58
C ASN A 86 -12.28 11.19 -12.75
N ILE A 87 -11.12 10.74 -13.21
CA ILE A 87 -10.40 9.60 -12.63
C ILE A 87 -9.99 9.92 -11.19
N GLY A 88 -9.55 11.15 -10.93
CA GLY A 88 -9.20 11.59 -9.59
C GLY A 88 -10.35 11.52 -8.58
N ALA A 89 -11.57 11.85 -9.02
CA ALA A 89 -12.77 11.70 -8.19
C ALA A 89 -13.14 10.23 -7.97
N ALA A 90 -12.96 9.38 -8.99
CA ALA A 90 -13.14 7.95 -8.87
C ALA A 90 -12.16 7.33 -7.86
N ILE A 91 -10.87 7.66 -7.94
CA ILE A 91 -9.84 7.22 -6.99
C ILE A 91 -10.25 7.59 -5.56
N SER A 92 -10.56 8.87 -5.32
CA SER A 92 -10.96 9.35 -3.99
C SER A 92 -12.19 8.60 -3.45
N SER A 93 -13.18 8.35 -4.31
CA SER A 93 -14.42 7.66 -3.94
C SER A 93 -14.15 6.19 -3.59
N ILE A 94 -13.35 5.51 -4.42
CA ILE A 94 -12.99 4.10 -4.21
C ILE A 94 -12.21 3.93 -2.92
N PHE A 95 -11.17 4.73 -2.70
CA PHE A 95 -10.36 4.68 -1.48
C PHE A 95 -11.22 4.85 -0.24
N ARG A 96 -12.06 5.90 -0.20
CA ARG A 96 -12.98 6.13 0.91
C ARG A 96 -13.92 4.94 1.17
N ARG A 97 -14.46 4.32 0.11
CA ARG A 97 -15.36 3.16 0.25
C ARG A 97 -14.64 1.94 0.80
N ILE A 98 -13.41 1.69 0.35
CA ILE A 98 -12.58 0.58 0.85
C ILE A 98 -12.20 0.82 2.32
N GLU A 99 -11.79 2.03 2.69
CA GLU A 99 -11.50 2.36 4.10
C GLU A 99 -12.72 2.19 5.01
N LEU A 100 -13.90 2.64 4.54
CA LEU A 100 -15.14 2.51 5.29
C LEU A 100 -15.57 1.06 5.48
N ALA A 101 -15.30 0.18 4.51
CA ALA A 101 -15.55 -1.25 4.63
C ALA A 101 -14.55 -1.94 5.58
N ASN A 102 -13.32 -1.42 5.66
CA ASN A 102 -12.21 -2.02 6.41
C ASN A 102 -11.71 -1.13 7.57
N ARG A 103 -12.61 -0.49 8.32
CA ARG A 103 -12.23 0.53 9.34
C ARG A 103 -11.23 0.05 10.39
N LYS A 104 -11.22 -1.25 10.69
CA LYS A 104 -10.31 -1.83 11.70
C LYS A 104 -8.86 -1.92 11.23
N THR A 105 -8.63 -2.00 9.91
CA THR A 105 -7.33 -2.34 9.33
C THR A 105 -6.80 -1.27 8.36
N LEU A 106 -7.68 -0.59 7.60
CA LEU A 106 -7.28 0.32 6.52
C LEU A 106 -7.53 1.80 6.80
N SER A 107 -7.93 2.19 8.02
CA SER A 107 -8.23 3.59 8.34
C SER A 107 -7.00 4.49 8.15
N GLY A 108 -7.07 5.43 7.20
CA GLY A 108 -6.02 6.42 6.92
C GLY A 108 -4.87 5.93 6.04
N ILE A 109 -4.97 4.73 5.47
CA ILE A 109 -3.89 4.14 4.65
C ILE A 109 -3.76 4.83 3.30
N PHE A 110 -4.85 5.32 2.71
CA PHE A 110 -4.81 5.89 1.35
C PHE A 110 -4.42 7.38 1.33
N GLY A 111 -4.23 8.00 2.51
CA GLY A 111 -3.76 9.36 2.68
C GLY A 111 -4.73 10.46 2.17
N ASP A 112 -4.30 11.71 2.31
CA ASP A 112 -5.14 12.90 2.07
C ASP A 112 -4.83 13.63 0.75
N VAL A 113 -4.36 12.90 -0.26
CA VAL A 113 -4.01 13.51 -1.55
C VAL A 113 -5.25 14.09 -2.23
N GLU A 114 -5.12 15.33 -2.72
CA GLU A 114 -6.15 15.99 -3.53
C GLU A 114 -6.20 15.47 -4.97
N TRP A 115 -6.64 14.22 -5.15
CA TRP A 115 -6.73 13.58 -6.48
C TRP A 115 -7.59 14.34 -7.50
N LYS A 116 -8.50 15.20 -7.03
CA LYS A 116 -9.40 16.00 -7.89
C LYS A 116 -8.72 17.22 -8.52
N ASN A 117 -7.51 17.57 -8.09
CA ASN A 117 -6.79 18.73 -8.59
C ASN A 117 -6.24 18.45 -10.01
N LYS A 118 -6.98 18.87 -11.03
CA LYS A 118 -6.63 18.65 -12.44
C LYS A 118 -5.40 19.46 -12.89
N ASP A 119 -5.09 20.55 -12.19
CA ASP A 119 -3.90 21.36 -12.48
C ASP A 119 -2.61 20.62 -12.06
N LYS A 120 -2.69 19.80 -11.00
CA LYS A 120 -1.61 18.89 -10.60
C LYS A 120 -1.59 17.61 -11.44
N LEU A 121 -2.73 16.94 -11.61
CA LEU A 121 -2.80 15.70 -12.38
C LEU A 121 -4.04 15.66 -13.26
N SER A 122 -3.82 15.77 -14.57
CA SER A 122 -4.88 15.62 -15.56
C SER A 122 -5.43 14.18 -15.59
N ASP A 123 -6.67 14.03 -16.04
CA ASP A 123 -7.29 12.71 -16.23
C ASP A 123 -6.45 11.83 -17.17
N GLU A 124 -5.81 12.39 -18.20
CA GLU A 124 -4.91 11.66 -19.10
C GLU A 124 -3.69 11.08 -18.35
N ARG A 125 -3.05 11.86 -17.48
CA ARG A 125 -1.89 11.38 -16.71
C ARG A 125 -2.29 10.36 -15.67
N LEU A 126 -3.42 10.56 -14.99
CA LEU A 126 -3.98 9.56 -14.09
C LEU A 126 -4.32 8.27 -14.83
N LYS A 127 -4.87 8.37 -16.04
CA LYS A 127 -5.14 7.21 -16.89
C LYS A 127 -3.86 6.46 -17.23
N ASN A 128 -2.81 7.16 -17.66
CA ASN A 128 -1.51 6.57 -17.94
C ASN A 128 -0.90 5.91 -16.71
N LEU A 129 -1.06 6.51 -15.53
CA LEU A 129 -0.59 5.95 -14.27
C LEU A 129 -1.34 4.66 -13.91
N VAL A 130 -2.68 4.66 -14.03
CA VAL A 130 -3.50 3.46 -13.82
C VAL A 130 -3.13 2.36 -14.82
N GLU A 131 -2.98 2.67 -16.11
CA GLU A 131 -2.56 1.67 -17.11
C GLU A 131 -1.17 1.12 -16.83
N HIS A 132 -0.23 1.96 -16.37
CA HIS A 132 1.09 1.52 -15.95
C HIS A 132 1.03 0.51 -14.80
N PHE A 133 0.17 0.76 -13.80
CA PHE A 133 -0.07 -0.18 -12.71
C PHE A 133 -0.80 -1.46 -13.17
N SER A 134 -1.58 -1.40 -14.24
CA SER A 134 -2.25 -2.56 -14.84
C SER A 134 -1.31 -3.51 -15.60
N LEU A 135 -0.08 -3.11 -15.93
CA LEU A 135 0.87 -3.94 -16.70
C LEU A 135 1.25 -5.24 -16.00
N HIS A 136 1.14 -5.30 -14.67
CA HIS A 136 1.56 -6.44 -13.86
C HIS A 136 0.46 -6.84 -12.89
N ASN A 137 0.28 -8.15 -12.72
CA ASN A 137 -0.58 -8.72 -11.69
C ASN A 137 0.23 -8.87 -10.40
N LEU A 138 -0.22 -8.19 -9.35
CA LEU A 138 0.36 -8.17 -8.02
C LEU A 138 -0.39 -9.11 -7.07
N SER A 139 -0.94 -10.23 -7.50
CA SER A 139 -1.45 -11.30 -6.62
C SER A 139 -0.33 -11.93 -5.78
N ILE A 140 -0.67 -12.71 -4.74
CA ILE A 140 0.29 -13.44 -3.91
C ILE A 140 1.08 -14.42 -4.77
N LYS A 141 0.40 -15.16 -5.66
CA LYS A 141 1.03 -16.08 -6.61
C LYS A 141 2.10 -15.45 -7.51
N ASN A 142 1.93 -14.19 -7.90
CA ASN A 142 2.83 -13.53 -8.86
C ASN A 142 3.92 -12.68 -8.19
N VAL A 143 3.63 -12.12 -7.02
CA VAL A 143 4.53 -11.28 -6.24
C VAL A 143 4.46 -11.69 -4.77
N GLU A 144 5.54 -12.28 -4.30
CA GLU A 144 5.71 -12.64 -2.90
C GLU A 144 5.55 -11.41 -1.97
N PRO A 145 4.86 -11.53 -0.82
CA PRO A 145 4.64 -10.42 0.10
C PRO A 145 5.94 -9.68 0.50
N ASP A 146 7.01 -10.44 0.73
CA ASP A 146 8.31 -9.86 1.07
C ASP A 146 8.93 -9.06 -0.09
N MET A 147 8.67 -9.46 -1.34
CA MET A 147 9.16 -8.73 -2.52
C MET A 147 8.45 -7.38 -2.67
N ALA A 148 7.13 -7.34 -2.43
CA ALA A 148 6.37 -6.10 -2.43
C ALA A 148 6.86 -5.12 -1.35
N GLY A 149 7.10 -5.61 -0.13
CA GLY A 149 7.69 -4.83 0.95
C GLY A 149 9.10 -4.31 0.60
N ARG A 150 9.93 -5.12 -0.05
CA ARG A 150 11.28 -4.69 -0.47
C ARG A 150 11.24 -3.56 -1.49
N ALA A 151 10.34 -3.67 -2.47
CA ALA A 151 10.17 -2.64 -3.47
C ALA A 151 9.59 -1.33 -2.87
N TYR A 152 8.71 -1.45 -1.86
CA TYR A 152 8.21 -0.31 -1.10
C TYR A 152 9.35 0.42 -0.36
N GLU A 153 10.20 -0.31 0.38
CA GLU A 153 11.37 0.29 1.05
C GLU A 153 12.36 0.92 0.09
N TYR A 154 12.57 0.28 -1.06
CA TYR A 154 13.41 0.82 -2.11
C TYR A 154 12.90 2.20 -2.58
N LEU A 155 11.58 2.34 -2.79
CA LEU A 155 10.99 3.61 -3.15
C LEU A 155 11.17 4.67 -2.06
N ILE A 156 10.96 4.31 -0.79
CA ILE A 156 11.18 5.23 0.34
C ILE A 156 12.61 5.76 0.32
N LYS A 157 13.60 4.86 0.23
CA LYS A 157 15.03 5.23 0.16
C LYS A 157 15.29 6.16 -1.02
N ARG A 158 14.81 5.78 -2.20
CA ARG A 158 15.05 6.54 -3.43
C ARG A 158 14.35 7.90 -3.47
N PHE A 159 13.25 8.09 -2.74
CA PHE A 159 12.60 9.40 -2.57
C PHE A 159 13.22 10.23 -1.43
N ALA A 160 13.73 9.59 -0.37
CA ALA A 160 14.48 10.25 0.69
C ALA A 160 15.80 10.86 0.16
N ASP A 161 16.55 10.11 -0.65
CA ASP A 161 17.80 10.59 -1.25
C ASP A 161 17.61 11.84 -2.14
N LYS A 162 16.43 11.98 -2.75
CA LYS A 162 16.10 13.14 -3.60
C LYS A 162 15.68 14.39 -2.84
N THR A 163 15.28 14.26 -1.58
CA THR A 163 14.72 15.38 -0.78
C THR A 163 15.74 16.09 0.11
N ASN A 164 17.04 15.73 0.04
CA ASN A 164 18.13 16.35 0.82
C ASN A 164 17.91 16.39 2.35
N LYS A 165 16.93 15.64 2.87
CA LYS A 165 16.73 15.39 4.29
C LYS A 165 17.56 14.16 4.67
N LYS A 166 18.29 14.20 5.78
CA LYS A 166 19.24 13.14 6.18
C LYS A 166 18.52 11.79 6.31
N ALA A 167 18.88 10.82 5.46
CA ALA A 167 18.23 9.51 5.36
C ALA A 167 18.15 8.70 6.68
N GLY A 168 19.01 9.00 7.67
CA GLY A 168 19.06 8.29 8.95
C GLY A 168 17.90 8.55 9.92
N GLU A 169 17.08 9.58 9.69
CA GLU A 169 15.94 9.93 10.55
C GLU A 169 14.61 9.28 10.12
N PHE A 170 14.56 8.65 8.94
CA PHE A 170 13.30 8.22 8.30
C PHE A 170 13.07 6.71 8.24
N TYR A 171 14.13 5.90 8.40
CA TYR A 171 14.06 4.46 8.18
C TYR A 171 15.06 3.69 9.04
N THR A 172 14.56 2.64 9.69
CA THR A 172 15.37 1.66 10.40
C THR A 172 15.74 0.53 9.45
N PRO A 173 17.03 0.24 9.18
CA PRO A 173 17.42 -0.86 8.31
C PRO A 173 16.80 -2.19 8.73
N ARG A 174 16.29 -2.99 7.78
CA ARG A 174 15.72 -4.32 8.06
C ARG A 174 16.63 -5.22 8.88
N SER A 175 17.94 -5.15 8.68
CA SER A 175 18.90 -5.92 9.49
C SER A 175 18.79 -5.56 10.97
N ILE A 176 18.58 -4.29 11.28
CA ILE A 176 18.34 -3.77 12.63
C ILE A 176 16.93 -4.14 13.12
N VAL A 177 15.88 -3.97 12.31
CA VAL A 177 14.51 -4.38 12.68
C VAL A 177 14.43 -5.88 12.98
N LYS A 178 15.08 -6.70 12.14
CA LYS A 178 15.18 -8.15 12.33
C LYS A 178 15.97 -8.51 13.58
N LEU A 179 17.09 -7.85 13.82
CA LEU A 179 17.88 -8.05 15.04
C LEU A 179 17.05 -7.67 16.28
N MET A 180 16.38 -6.53 16.28
CA MET A 180 15.50 -6.09 17.37
C MET A 180 14.35 -7.09 17.59
N THR A 181 13.72 -7.59 16.52
CA THR A 181 12.66 -8.61 16.63
C THR A 181 13.21 -9.91 17.22
N LEU A 182 14.41 -10.34 16.83
CA LEU A 182 15.05 -11.55 17.36
C LEU A 182 15.48 -11.39 18.82
N ILE A 183 15.85 -10.18 19.25
CA ILE A 183 16.18 -9.88 20.65
C ILE A 183 14.91 -9.81 21.51
N LEU A 184 13.86 -9.19 21.00
CA LEU A 184 12.59 -9.01 21.73
C LEU A 184 11.74 -10.28 21.79
N ASP A 185 11.82 -11.13 20.76
CA ASP A 185 11.07 -12.40 20.60
C ASP A 185 9.60 -12.34 21.06
N PRO A 186 8.79 -11.39 20.53
CA PRO A 186 7.44 -11.16 21.02
C PRO A 186 6.51 -12.35 20.71
N CYS A 187 5.63 -12.68 21.65
CA CYS A 187 4.64 -13.76 21.57
C CYS A 187 3.26 -13.30 21.09
N GLU A 188 2.45 -14.23 20.62
CA GLU A 188 1.06 -13.95 20.23
C GLU A 188 0.26 -13.39 21.43
N GLY A 189 -0.44 -12.28 21.22
CA GLY A 189 -1.17 -11.56 22.27
C GLY A 189 -0.35 -10.47 22.99
N GLU A 190 0.96 -10.38 22.76
CA GLU A 190 1.79 -9.31 23.31
C GLU A 190 1.74 -8.05 22.43
N SER A 191 1.86 -6.88 23.07
CA SER A 191 1.92 -5.59 22.39
C SER A 191 3.36 -5.10 22.30
N VAL A 192 3.81 -4.75 21.09
CA VAL A 192 5.11 -4.12 20.85
C VAL A 192 4.95 -2.60 20.82
N TYR A 193 5.82 -1.90 21.54
CA TYR A 193 5.84 -0.43 21.62
C TYR A 193 7.13 0.13 21.01
N ASP A 194 6.98 1.10 20.11
CA ASP A 194 8.07 1.89 19.56
C ASP A 194 7.73 3.38 19.70
N PRO A 195 8.43 4.14 20.58
CA PRO A 195 8.16 5.56 20.83
C PRO A 195 8.55 6.47 19.66
N ALA A 196 9.29 5.97 18.67
CA ALA A 196 9.83 6.75 17.55
C ALA A 196 9.48 6.14 16.19
N CYS A 197 8.47 5.26 16.10
CA CYS A 197 8.05 4.63 14.85
C CYS A 197 7.40 5.58 13.83
N GLY A 198 7.46 6.90 13.99
CA GLY A 198 6.82 7.88 13.10
C GLY A 198 5.32 7.62 12.78
N GLU A 199 4.77 8.43 11.87
CA GLU A 199 3.33 8.38 11.61
C GLU A 199 2.86 7.22 10.70
N ASP A 200 3.75 6.60 9.92
CA ASP A 200 3.40 5.66 8.82
C ASP A 200 4.11 4.27 8.90
N VAL A 201 4.68 3.89 10.05
CA VAL A 201 5.37 2.59 10.18
C VAL A 201 4.39 1.43 10.29
N ILE A 202 4.52 0.49 9.35
CA ILE A 202 4.01 -0.86 9.48
C ILE A 202 5.20 -1.80 9.73
N ILE A 203 5.46 -2.20 10.99
CA ILE A 203 6.48 -3.23 11.25
C ILE A 203 5.92 -4.58 10.80
N VAL A 204 6.40 -5.08 9.65
CA VAL A 204 6.09 -6.45 9.20
C VAL A 204 7.30 -7.35 9.49
N THR A 205 7.32 -7.95 10.67
CA THR A 205 8.29 -9.02 10.98
C THR A 205 7.59 -10.34 11.26
N ARG A 206 8.10 -11.40 10.63
CA ARG A 206 7.77 -12.79 10.98
C ARG A 206 8.71 -13.20 12.11
N GLY A 207 8.19 -13.25 13.34
CA GLY A 207 8.79 -14.04 14.41
C GLY A 207 8.57 -15.52 14.12
N LYS A 208 9.32 -16.42 14.78
CA LYS A 208 9.14 -17.87 14.60
C LYS A 208 7.71 -18.34 14.94
N ASN A 209 6.94 -17.55 15.70
CA ASN A 209 5.62 -17.93 16.23
C ASN A 209 4.50 -16.88 16.06
N ALA A 210 4.69 -15.75 15.36
CA ALA A 210 3.63 -14.74 15.24
C ALA A 210 3.78 -13.79 14.04
N VAL A 211 2.63 -13.36 13.49
CA VAL A 211 2.47 -12.25 12.54
C VAL A 211 1.83 -11.09 13.30
N PHE A 212 2.56 -9.98 13.47
CA PHE A 212 2.04 -8.81 14.19
C PHE A 212 1.41 -7.81 13.21
N ASN A 213 0.17 -7.38 13.51
CA ASN A 213 -0.60 -6.43 12.70
C ASN A 213 -0.84 -5.09 13.41
N ARG A 214 -0.25 -4.83 14.59
CA ARG A 214 -0.55 -3.59 15.34
C ARG A 214 0.58 -3.11 16.26
N VAL A 215 1.05 -1.89 16.02
CA VAL A 215 1.85 -1.09 16.97
C VAL A 215 0.91 -0.08 17.64
N LEU A 216 0.93 0.02 18.97
CA LEU A 216 0.09 0.97 19.73
C LEU A 216 0.77 2.35 19.78
N LYS A 217 0.05 3.42 19.39
CA LYS A 217 0.47 4.82 19.53
C LYS A 217 -0.18 5.50 20.75
N LEU A 218 0.53 6.46 21.36
CA LEU A 218 -0.06 7.45 22.28
C LEU A 218 -0.90 8.49 21.50
N PRO A 219 -1.92 9.11 22.10
CA PRO A 219 -2.48 10.36 21.61
C PRO A 219 -1.46 11.48 21.86
N GLN A 220 -0.75 11.94 20.84
CA GLN A 220 0.23 13.02 21.00
C GLN A 220 -0.45 14.39 21.01
N SER A 221 -0.25 15.13 22.09
CA SER A 221 -0.72 16.51 22.28
C SER A 221 0.14 17.54 21.55
N HIS A 222 1.22 17.17 20.87
CA HIS A 222 2.11 18.10 20.17
C HIS A 222 2.34 17.63 18.72
N LYS A 223 2.02 18.51 17.77
CA LYS A 223 2.26 18.32 16.33
C LYS A 223 3.76 18.39 16.05
N THR A 224 4.38 17.25 15.76
CA THR A 224 5.69 17.18 15.10
C THR A 224 5.55 16.28 13.88
N THR A 225 5.56 16.89 12.70
CA THR A 225 5.53 16.23 11.39
C THR A 225 6.73 15.30 11.26
N ASN A 226 6.57 13.99 11.48
CA ASN A 226 7.61 13.00 11.18
C ASN A 226 7.00 11.64 10.81
N TRP A 227 7.37 11.20 9.60
CA TRP A 227 6.91 10.00 8.92
C TRP A 227 8.02 8.96 9.00
N CYS A 228 7.79 7.82 9.64
CA CYS A 228 8.65 6.65 9.51
C CYS A 228 7.84 5.56 8.80
N ALA A 229 8.50 4.63 8.12
CA ALA A 229 7.92 3.39 7.60
C ALA A 229 8.85 2.22 7.97
N ALA A 230 8.32 1.05 8.37
CA ALA A 230 9.11 -0.18 8.59
C ALA A 230 8.66 -1.29 7.64
#